data_AF-A0A0V1NDW1-F1
#
_entry.id   AF-A0A0V1NDW1-F1
#
_cell.length_a   1.000
_cell.length_b   1.000
_cell.length_c   1.000
_cell.angle_alpha   90.00
_cell.angle_beta   90.00
_cell.angle_gamma   90.00
#
_symmetry.space_group_name_H-M   'P 1'
#
loop_
_entity.id
_entity.type
_entity.pdbx_description
1 polymer ?
#
loop_
_entity_poly.entity_id
_entity_poly.type
_entity_poly.pdbx_seq_one_letter_code
_entity_poly.pdbx_strand_id
1 'polypeptide(L)'
;MKMLFTTVIVIMISLKNSMAQVATCRNDENRDVDWFLVYKPPTLLNTKIMKSDRNPMWGNSAANIDQDAGHSIRTTMANFIENNGNINVLAYSDDPPNLPPMNEKSKAKGVLLVDSTGTDAAAWFVHTVPNFLAHLGGYSWPATETAKGHMFLCLSLNEAQLNSVAKAIRYQEPFIYANNLSPELLIQYNELSNLATGVEIRVTPFLEHAKFTTKSANGAAANIEAFGKHTKSYSDMYAKVLKNKLGASIRIWASSDTRSKSICKGQYQLRKVASPMQFDGVQVRREDDSAKWALIEGKNTVCFTTNDYKMNEKRIPGAAVCLENAGVYTAFTAAAFNVEGCNK
;
A
#
# COMPACT_ATOMS: atom_id res chain seq x y z
N MET A 1 -1.01 -17.82 72.80
CA MET A 1 -0.38 -17.23 71.60
C MET A 1 -1.14 -17.72 70.38
N LYS A 2 -2.16 -16.97 69.94
CA LYS A 2 -2.95 -17.28 68.72
C LYS A 2 -2.49 -16.29 67.64
N MET A 3 -1.81 -16.77 66.61
CA MET A 3 -1.47 -15.96 65.44
C MET A 3 -2.74 -15.72 64.61
N LEU A 4 -3.16 -14.47 64.48
CA LEU A 4 -4.09 -14.06 63.44
C LEU A 4 -3.31 -13.89 62.13
N PHE A 5 -3.67 -14.66 61.10
CA PHE A 5 -3.25 -14.42 59.73
C PHE A 5 -4.30 -13.55 59.04
N THR A 6 -3.97 -12.29 58.80
CA THR A 6 -4.77 -11.38 57.98
C THR A 6 -4.38 -11.58 56.52
N THR A 7 -5.22 -12.25 55.74
CA THR A 7 -5.01 -12.44 54.31
C THR A 7 -5.35 -11.15 53.57
N VAL A 8 -4.35 -10.42 53.07
CA VAL A 8 -4.54 -9.24 52.22
C VAL A 8 -4.68 -9.70 50.77
N ILE A 9 -5.87 -9.57 50.19
CA ILE A 9 -6.11 -9.80 48.77
C ILE A 9 -5.81 -8.50 48.02
N VAL A 10 -4.67 -8.45 47.32
CA VAL A 10 -4.33 -7.35 46.42
C VAL A 10 -4.99 -7.62 45.07
N ILE A 11 -6.09 -6.91 44.78
CA ILE A 11 -6.72 -6.91 43.46
C ILE A 11 -5.90 -5.96 42.57
N MET A 12 -5.02 -6.52 41.75
CA MET A 12 -4.34 -5.80 40.66
C MET A 12 -5.36 -5.46 39.58
N ILE A 13 -5.98 -4.29 39.67
CA ILE A 13 -6.77 -3.72 38.57
C ILE A 13 -5.76 -3.25 37.52
N SER A 14 -5.48 -4.10 36.53
CA SER A 14 -4.73 -3.73 35.34
C SER A 14 -5.57 -2.77 34.49
N LEU A 15 -5.52 -1.48 34.79
CA LEU A 15 -5.99 -0.41 33.90
C LEU A 15 -5.07 -0.32 32.67
N LYS A 16 -5.23 -1.26 31.72
CA LYS A 16 -4.82 -1.04 30.33
C LYS A 16 -5.89 -0.19 29.65
N ASN A 17 -5.99 1.09 30.02
CA ASN A 17 -6.56 2.09 29.12
C ASN A 17 -5.48 2.44 28.09
N SER A 18 -5.14 1.49 27.23
CA SER A 18 -4.60 1.84 25.93
C SER A 18 -5.81 2.34 25.16
N MET A 19 -5.98 3.67 25.07
CA MET A 19 -6.75 4.21 23.96
C MET A 19 -6.05 3.72 22.71
N ALA A 20 -6.58 2.67 22.08
CA ALA A 20 -6.03 2.17 20.84
C ALA A 20 -6.05 3.33 19.86
N GLN A 21 -4.90 3.72 19.29
CA GLN A 21 -4.90 4.76 18.27
C GLN A 21 -5.80 4.28 17.13
N VAL A 22 -6.74 5.13 16.74
CA VAL A 22 -7.65 4.86 15.63
C VAL A 22 -6.98 5.44 14.38
N ALA A 23 -7.28 4.92 13.18
CA ALA A 23 -6.59 5.27 11.93
C ALA A 23 -5.07 4.96 11.90
N THR A 24 -4.66 3.83 12.45
CA THR A 24 -3.30 3.25 12.34
C THR A 24 -3.34 1.90 11.63
N CYS A 25 -2.23 1.50 11.02
CA CYS A 25 -2.07 0.13 10.52
C CYS A 25 -2.03 -0.84 11.70
N ARG A 26 -2.80 -1.93 11.60
CA ARG A 26 -2.83 -2.98 12.63
C ARG A 26 -2.48 -4.32 12.05
N ASN A 27 -1.72 -5.12 12.80
CA ASN A 27 -1.39 -6.48 12.42
C ASN A 27 -2.54 -7.46 12.74
N ASP A 28 -2.33 -8.75 12.46
CA ASP A 28 -3.31 -9.82 12.68
C ASP A 28 -3.76 -9.95 14.15
N GLU A 29 -2.91 -9.54 15.10
CA GLU A 29 -3.19 -9.57 16.54
C GLU A 29 -3.80 -8.25 17.04
N ASN A 30 -4.28 -7.41 16.11
CA ASN A 30 -4.87 -6.09 16.36
C ASN A 30 -3.93 -5.13 17.14
N ARG A 31 -2.61 -5.28 16.95
CA ARG A 31 -1.62 -4.33 17.49
C ARG A 31 -1.21 -3.33 16.43
N ASP A 32 -1.07 -2.08 16.82
CA ASP A 32 -0.56 -1.02 15.96
C ASP A 32 0.83 -1.39 15.43
N VAL A 33 1.08 -1.11 14.15
CA VAL A 33 2.36 -1.28 13.45
C VAL A 33 2.63 -0.06 12.58
N ASP A 34 3.91 0.21 12.28
CA ASP A 34 4.28 1.35 11.44
C ASP A 34 3.93 1.14 9.98
N TRP A 35 4.03 -0.11 9.54
CA TRP A 35 3.58 -0.57 8.24
C TRP A 35 3.38 -2.07 8.25
N PHE A 36 2.57 -2.56 7.31
CA PHE A 36 2.59 -3.97 6.93
C PHE A 36 2.43 -4.10 5.42
N LEU A 37 2.92 -5.21 4.90
CA LEU A 37 2.78 -5.66 3.53
C LEU A 37 2.12 -7.04 3.56
N VAL A 38 1.01 -7.18 2.83
CA VAL A 38 0.35 -8.47 2.62
C VAL A 38 0.45 -8.86 1.16
N TYR A 39 0.81 -10.12 0.91
CA TYR A 39 0.70 -10.77 -0.38
C TYR A 39 -0.30 -11.92 -0.31
N LYS A 40 -1.30 -11.89 -1.18
CA LYS A 40 -2.20 -13.01 -1.45
C LYS A 40 -1.73 -13.71 -2.73
N PRO A 41 -1.23 -14.94 -2.68
CA PRO A 41 -0.82 -15.66 -3.88
C PRO A 41 -2.03 -16.04 -4.76
N PRO A 42 -1.83 -16.27 -6.07
CA PRO A 42 -2.89 -16.79 -6.95
C PRO A 42 -3.45 -18.10 -6.40
N THR A 43 -4.77 -18.30 -6.51
CA THR A 43 -5.53 -19.49 -6.09
C THR A 43 -5.58 -19.77 -4.58
N LEU A 44 -4.79 -19.08 -3.76
CA LEU A 44 -4.74 -19.26 -2.32
C LEU A 44 -5.53 -18.17 -1.59
N LEU A 45 -6.22 -18.54 -0.51
CA LEU A 45 -6.86 -17.59 0.40
C LEU A 45 -5.97 -17.24 1.59
N ASN A 46 -5.06 -18.14 1.97
CA ASN A 46 -4.04 -17.89 2.97
C ASN A 46 -3.07 -16.84 2.44
N THR A 47 -2.90 -15.75 3.19
CA THR A 47 -1.99 -14.68 2.82
C THR A 47 -0.67 -14.77 3.55
N LYS A 48 0.33 -14.10 2.99
CA LYS A 48 1.62 -13.85 3.61
C LYS A 48 1.67 -12.41 4.08
N ILE A 49 2.19 -12.18 5.29
CA ILE A 49 2.34 -10.85 5.88
C ILE A 49 3.79 -10.62 6.27
N MET A 50 4.25 -9.39 6.03
CA MET A 50 5.48 -8.84 6.59
C MET A 50 5.12 -7.52 7.27
N LYS A 51 5.66 -7.25 8.45
CA LYS A 51 5.32 -6.06 9.25
C LYS A 51 6.57 -5.36 9.78
N SER A 52 6.40 -4.17 10.34
CA SER A 52 7.47 -3.30 10.83
C SER A 52 8.21 -3.80 12.10
N ASP A 53 8.58 -5.08 12.15
CA ASP A 53 9.41 -5.68 13.18
C ASP A 53 10.91 -5.41 12.91
N ARG A 54 11.79 -5.70 13.88
CA ARG A 54 13.24 -5.46 13.74
C ARG A 54 13.87 -6.15 12.52
N ASN A 55 13.42 -7.37 12.21
CA ASN A 55 13.89 -8.16 11.07
C ASN A 55 12.67 -8.68 10.30
N PRO A 56 12.06 -7.86 9.43
CA PRO A 56 10.86 -8.26 8.71
C PRO A 56 11.13 -9.45 7.78
N MET A 57 10.30 -10.48 7.90
CA MET A 57 10.29 -11.66 7.03
C MET A 57 8.85 -12.04 6.73
N TRP A 58 8.63 -12.82 5.66
CA TRP A 58 7.30 -13.36 5.38
C TRP A 58 6.88 -14.31 6.49
N GLY A 59 5.68 -14.09 7.02
CA GLY A 59 4.94 -15.03 7.86
C GLY A 59 3.58 -15.34 7.25
N ASN A 60 2.94 -16.41 7.70
CA ASN A 60 1.54 -16.65 7.34
C ASN A 60 0.66 -15.66 8.11
N SER A 61 -0.36 -15.12 7.45
CA SER A 61 -1.42 -14.41 8.17
C SER A 61 -2.19 -15.36 9.07
N ALA A 62 -2.72 -14.86 10.19
CA ALA A 62 -3.42 -15.69 11.16
C ALA A 62 -4.80 -16.21 10.67
N ALA A 63 -5.40 -15.54 9.69
CA ALA A 63 -6.63 -15.97 9.03
C ALA A 63 -6.55 -15.75 7.51
N ASN A 64 -7.44 -16.41 6.79
CA ASN A 64 -7.57 -16.25 5.34
C ASN A 64 -8.18 -14.89 4.98
N ILE A 65 -7.85 -14.40 3.79
CA ILE A 65 -8.32 -13.10 3.30
C ILE A 65 -9.83 -13.02 3.09
N ASP A 66 -10.55 -14.14 3.04
CA ASP A 66 -12.01 -14.15 2.90
C ASP A 66 -12.76 -14.12 4.24
N GLN A 67 -12.05 -14.15 5.37
CA GLN A 67 -12.63 -14.10 6.70
C GLN A 67 -12.85 -12.66 7.17
N ASP A 68 -13.97 -12.36 7.82
CA ASP A 68 -14.25 -11.05 8.44
C ASP A 68 -13.59 -10.88 9.83
N ALA A 69 -12.50 -11.61 10.10
CA ALA A 69 -11.73 -11.45 11.33
C ALA A 69 -10.35 -12.09 11.21
N GLY A 70 -9.44 -11.71 12.12
CA GLY A 70 -8.19 -12.44 12.36
C GLY A 70 -7.04 -12.14 11.39
N HIS A 71 -7.14 -11.11 10.54
CA HIS A 71 -6.04 -10.68 9.66
C HIS A 71 -5.93 -9.15 9.58
N SER A 72 -4.73 -8.68 9.24
CA SER A 72 -4.32 -7.27 9.29
C SER A 72 -5.15 -6.33 8.42
N ILE A 73 -5.65 -6.82 7.28
CA ILE A 73 -6.46 -6.02 6.38
C ILE A 73 -7.79 -5.68 7.06
N ARG A 74 -8.47 -6.68 7.63
CA ARG A 74 -9.72 -6.46 8.34
C ARG A 74 -9.50 -5.63 9.61
N THR A 75 -8.49 -5.94 10.43
CA THR A 75 -8.26 -5.21 11.68
C THR A 75 -7.95 -3.73 11.43
N THR A 76 -7.24 -3.41 10.36
CA THR A 76 -6.95 -2.01 9.96
C THR A 76 -8.18 -1.31 9.39
N MET A 77 -8.96 -2.01 8.54
CA MET A 77 -10.13 -1.44 7.86
C MET A 77 -11.40 -1.47 8.71
N ALA A 78 -11.36 -1.90 9.98
CA ALA A 78 -12.53 -1.97 10.85
C ALA A 78 -13.33 -0.65 10.88
N ASN A 79 -12.65 0.49 11.10
CA ASN A 79 -13.30 1.81 11.12
C ASN A 79 -13.68 2.36 9.74
N PHE A 80 -13.32 1.68 8.65
CA PHE A 80 -13.72 2.01 7.30
C PHE A 80 -15.01 1.30 6.90
N ILE A 81 -15.16 0.04 7.32
CA ILE A 81 -16.32 -0.81 7.03
C ILE A 81 -17.42 -0.68 8.10
N GLU A 82 -17.08 -0.25 9.31
CA GLU A 82 -17.99 0.09 10.39
C GLU A 82 -18.07 1.62 10.56
N ASN A 83 -19.21 2.14 10.99
CA ASN A 83 -19.37 3.58 11.21
C ASN A 83 -18.63 4.01 12.50
N ASN A 84 -17.57 4.81 12.34
CA ASN A 84 -16.87 5.44 13.46
C ASN A 84 -16.78 6.97 13.23
N GLY A 85 -17.51 7.74 14.03
CA GLY A 85 -17.58 9.21 13.90
C GLY A 85 -16.27 9.94 14.18
N ASN A 86 -15.27 9.26 14.76
CA ASN A 86 -13.95 9.82 15.03
C ASN A 86 -12.97 9.60 13.87
N ILE A 87 -13.37 8.89 12.81
CA ILE A 87 -12.50 8.57 11.68
C ILE A 87 -13.07 9.18 10.40
N ASN A 88 -12.29 10.09 9.83
CA ASN A 88 -12.49 10.54 8.48
C ASN A 88 -11.80 9.61 7.49
N VAL A 89 -12.38 9.51 6.30
CA VAL A 89 -12.12 8.54 5.27
C VAL A 89 -12.12 9.25 3.93
N LEU A 90 -11.13 8.95 3.11
CA LEU A 90 -11.16 9.17 1.68
C LEU A 90 -10.74 7.88 0.99
N ALA A 91 -11.60 7.32 0.14
CA ALA A 91 -11.34 6.06 -0.55
C ALA A 91 -11.48 6.22 -2.06
N TYR A 92 -10.59 5.54 -2.78
CA TYR A 92 -10.45 5.67 -4.22
C TYR A 92 -10.20 4.34 -4.91
N SER A 93 -10.79 4.15 -6.09
CA SER A 93 -10.67 2.93 -6.90
C SER A 93 -11.28 3.15 -8.29
N ASP A 94 -10.68 2.59 -9.33
CA ASP A 94 -11.25 2.46 -10.68
C ASP A 94 -12.34 1.41 -10.81
N ASP A 95 -12.45 0.50 -9.83
CA ASP A 95 -13.47 -0.54 -9.80
C ASP A 95 -13.94 -0.73 -8.34
N PRO A 96 -14.66 0.25 -7.76
CA PRO A 96 -15.16 0.18 -6.39
C PRO A 96 -16.37 -0.76 -6.29
N PRO A 97 -16.57 -1.46 -5.16
CA PRO A 97 -17.73 -2.33 -4.98
C PRO A 97 -19.05 -1.53 -5.00
N ASN A 98 -20.13 -2.20 -5.42
CA ASN A 98 -21.48 -1.66 -5.53
C ASN A 98 -21.67 -0.51 -6.55
N LEU A 99 -20.66 -0.25 -7.37
CA LEU A 99 -20.72 0.68 -8.50
C LEU A 99 -20.24 -0.06 -9.76
N PRO A 100 -20.69 0.36 -10.96
CA PRO A 100 -20.09 -0.13 -12.19
C PRO A 100 -18.58 0.17 -12.23
N PRO A 101 -17.77 -0.59 -12.98
CA PRO A 101 -16.40 -0.21 -13.24
C PRO A 101 -16.36 1.20 -13.84
N MET A 102 -15.50 2.06 -13.32
CA MET A 102 -15.41 3.42 -13.79
C MET A 102 -14.59 3.45 -15.08
N ASN A 103 -15.02 4.25 -16.07
CA ASN A 103 -14.27 4.48 -17.32
C ASN A 103 -13.03 5.37 -17.10
N GLU A 104 -12.42 5.25 -15.94
CA GLU A 104 -11.31 6.05 -15.49
C GLU A 104 -10.00 5.44 -16.00
N LYS A 105 -9.05 6.29 -16.33
CA LYS A 105 -7.75 5.80 -16.83
C LYS A 105 -6.88 5.27 -15.70
N SER A 106 -7.04 5.78 -14.48
CA SER A 106 -6.23 5.33 -13.35
C SER A 106 -6.54 3.89 -12.98
N LYS A 107 -5.54 3.20 -12.41
CA LYS A 107 -5.68 1.85 -11.85
C LYS A 107 -5.44 1.84 -10.34
N ALA A 108 -5.39 3.03 -9.74
CA ALA A 108 -5.00 3.21 -8.35
C ALA A 108 -6.18 2.91 -7.41
N LYS A 109 -5.90 2.17 -6.34
CA LYS A 109 -6.90 1.80 -5.33
C LYS A 109 -6.33 1.97 -3.93
N GLY A 110 -7.11 2.53 -3.03
CA GLY A 110 -6.68 2.74 -1.65
C GLY A 110 -7.67 3.49 -0.78
N VAL A 111 -7.30 3.61 0.49
CA VAL A 111 -8.07 4.27 1.55
C VAL A 111 -7.11 5.09 2.39
N LEU A 112 -7.48 6.34 2.66
CA LEU A 112 -6.85 7.21 3.63
C LEU A 112 -7.78 7.31 4.84
N LEU A 113 -7.29 6.88 6.00
CA LEU A 113 -7.96 7.04 7.29
C LEU A 113 -7.27 8.17 8.05
N VAL A 114 -8.05 9.06 8.65
CA VAL A 114 -7.55 10.18 9.47
C VAL A 114 -8.35 10.23 10.77
N ASP A 115 -7.66 10.20 11.90
CA ASP A 115 -8.26 10.37 13.21
C ASP A 115 -8.61 11.85 13.42
N SER A 116 -9.87 12.14 13.76
CA SER A 116 -10.37 13.50 13.95
C SER A 116 -10.26 13.99 15.40
N THR A 117 -9.71 13.18 16.30
CA THR A 117 -9.68 13.46 17.76
C THR A 117 -8.40 14.13 18.25
N GLY A 118 -7.50 14.50 17.32
CA GLY A 118 -6.26 15.23 17.63
C GLY A 118 -5.12 14.33 18.13
N THR A 119 -5.13 13.05 17.77
CA THR A 119 -4.09 12.06 18.13
C THR A 119 -2.92 12.02 17.13
N ASP A 120 -2.91 12.92 16.13
CA ASP A 120 -1.93 12.99 15.04
C ASP A 120 -1.75 11.63 14.35
N ALA A 121 -2.87 10.99 13.99
CA ALA A 121 -2.89 9.63 13.48
C ALA A 121 -3.61 9.53 12.13
N ALA A 122 -2.90 9.01 11.14
CA ALA A 122 -3.46 8.67 9.84
C ALA A 122 -2.90 7.34 9.32
N ALA A 123 -3.66 6.65 8.48
CA ALA A 123 -3.20 5.44 7.79
C ALA A 123 -3.49 5.55 6.30
N TRP A 124 -2.47 5.27 5.49
CA TRP A 124 -2.61 5.14 4.04
C TRP A 124 -2.53 3.67 3.63
N PHE A 125 -3.65 3.13 3.18
CA PHE A 125 -3.80 1.77 2.73
C PHE A 125 -3.92 1.73 1.20
N VAL A 126 -3.07 0.96 0.53
CA VAL A 126 -3.10 0.77 -0.94
C VAL A 126 -3.22 -0.70 -1.28
N HIS A 127 -3.96 -1.01 -2.34
CA HIS A 127 -4.18 -2.40 -2.77
C HIS A 127 -4.36 -2.53 -4.28
N THR A 128 -4.48 -3.78 -4.73
CA THR A 128 -4.58 -4.13 -6.17
C THR A 128 -5.90 -4.82 -6.54
N VAL A 129 -6.76 -5.08 -5.56
CA VAL A 129 -8.00 -5.84 -5.71
C VAL A 129 -9.13 -4.99 -6.29
N PRO A 130 -9.71 -5.32 -7.46
CA PRO A 130 -10.96 -4.72 -7.93
C PRO A 130 -12.16 -5.17 -7.11
N ASN A 131 -13.25 -4.39 -7.11
CA ASN A 131 -14.46 -4.65 -6.32
C ASN A 131 -14.22 -4.80 -4.80
N PHE A 132 -13.17 -4.16 -4.30
CA PHE A 132 -12.77 -4.14 -2.89
C PHE A 132 -12.38 -2.70 -2.50
N LEU A 133 -12.74 -2.14 -1.34
CA LEU A 133 -13.56 -2.63 -0.22
C LEU A 133 -14.76 -1.68 -0.03
N ALA A 134 -15.90 -2.19 0.45
CA ALA A 134 -17.11 -1.38 0.57
C ALA A 134 -17.08 -0.49 1.82
N HIS A 135 -17.15 0.83 1.64
CA HIS A 135 -17.29 1.76 2.76
C HIS A 135 -18.66 1.56 3.43
N LEU A 136 -18.67 1.36 4.75
CA LEU A 136 -19.88 1.05 5.54
C LEU A 136 -20.66 -0.20 5.05
N GLY A 137 -20.01 -1.10 4.32
CA GLY A 137 -20.64 -2.28 3.69
C GLY A 137 -20.26 -3.62 4.32
N GLY A 138 -19.49 -3.61 5.43
CA GLY A 138 -18.89 -4.82 6.00
C GLY A 138 -17.72 -5.36 5.18
N TYR A 139 -17.05 -6.39 5.71
CA TYR A 139 -15.93 -7.02 5.03
C TYR A 139 -16.43 -8.08 4.03
N SER A 140 -15.92 -8.02 2.80
CA SER A 140 -16.21 -9.02 1.78
C SER A 140 -15.03 -9.16 0.83
N TRP A 141 -14.68 -10.41 0.51
CA TRP A 141 -13.65 -10.74 -0.47
C TRP A 141 -14.27 -11.04 -1.85
N PRO A 142 -13.84 -10.37 -2.93
CA PRO A 142 -14.33 -10.67 -4.27
C PRO A 142 -13.87 -12.06 -4.74
N ALA A 143 -14.80 -13.01 -4.82
CA ALA A 143 -14.49 -14.41 -5.14
C ALA A 143 -13.72 -14.58 -6.47
N THR A 144 -13.99 -13.73 -7.47
CA THR A 144 -13.31 -13.72 -8.77
C THR A 144 -11.82 -13.40 -8.68
N GLU A 145 -11.41 -12.68 -7.64
CA GLU A 145 -10.02 -12.31 -7.39
C GLU A 145 -9.26 -13.38 -6.62
N THR A 146 -9.91 -14.50 -6.27
CA THR A 146 -9.24 -15.65 -5.65
C THR A 146 -8.20 -16.27 -6.57
N ALA A 147 -8.47 -16.31 -7.87
CA ALA A 147 -7.58 -16.89 -8.86
C ALA A 147 -6.30 -16.06 -9.11
N LYS A 148 -6.23 -14.81 -8.62
CA LYS A 148 -5.14 -13.88 -8.91
C LYS A 148 -4.30 -13.55 -7.69
N GLY A 149 -3.04 -13.22 -7.93
CA GLY A 149 -2.13 -12.63 -6.95
C GLY A 149 -2.49 -11.18 -6.66
N HIS A 150 -2.43 -10.78 -5.38
CA HIS A 150 -2.72 -9.41 -4.95
C HIS A 150 -1.77 -8.95 -3.84
N MET A 151 -1.50 -7.65 -3.83
CA MET A 151 -0.73 -6.98 -2.77
C MET A 151 -1.53 -5.88 -2.09
N PHE A 152 -1.20 -5.68 -0.80
CA PHE A 152 -1.72 -4.64 0.07
C PHE A 152 -0.57 -4.06 0.88
N LEU A 153 -0.49 -2.74 0.95
CA LEU A 153 0.47 -2.04 1.80
C LEU A 153 -0.30 -1.05 2.67
N CYS A 154 -0.01 -1.05 3.97
CA CYS A 154 -0.50 -0.04 4.89
C CYS A 154 0.68 0.73 5.47
N LEU A 155 0.56 2.05 5.55
CA LEU A 155 1.51 2.96 6.17
C LEU A 155 0.83 3.76 7.29
N SER A 156 1.32 3.67 8.52
CA SER A 156 0.92 4.54 9.63
C SER A 156 1.69 5.85 9.54
N LEU A 157 1.00 6.98 9.62
CA LEU A 157 1.51 8.31 9.32
C LEU A 157 1.10 9.30 10.42
N ASN A 158 1.91 10.34 10.58
CA ASN A 158 1.47 11.57 11.24
C ASN A 158 0.66 12.39 10.23
N GLU A 159 -0.30 13.18 10.70
CA GLU A 159 -1.18 14.01 9.88
C GLU A 159 -0.38 15.08 9.11
N ALA A 160 0.80 15.46 9.60
CA ALA A 160 1.75 16.31 8.87
C ALA A 160 2.11 15.79 7.46
N GLN A 161 1.96 14.49 7.20
CA GLN A 161 2.22 13.89 5.88
C GLN A 161 1.02 13.89 4.94
N LEU A 162 -0.17 14.30 5.40
CA LEU A 162 -1.40 14.24 4.61
C LEU A 162 -1.32 15.00 3.30
N ASN A 163 -0.73 16.21 3.29
CA ASN A 163 -0.58 16.97 2.04
C ASN A 163 0.35 16.26 1.04
N SER A 164 1.45 15.67 1.50
CA SER A 164 2.37 14.92 0.64
C SER A 164 1.71 13.69 0.05
N VAL A 165 0.98 12.93 0.86
CA VAL A 165 0.21 11.75 0.41
C VAL A 165 -0.90 12.16 -0.55
N ALA A 166 -1.71 13.15 -0.18
CA ALA A 166 -2.82 13.62 -1.00
C ALA A 166 -2.33 14.10 -2.36
N LYS A 167 -1.25 14.89 -2.41
CA LYS A 167 -0.66 15.34 -3.67
C LYS A 167 -0.16 14.18 -4.54
N ALA A 168 0.49 13.19 -3.93
CA ALA A 168 0.92 11.98 -4.65
C ALA A 168 -0.28 11.19 -5.20
N ILE A 169 -1.40 11.13 -4.48
CA ILE A 169 -2.66 10.51 -4.92
C ILE A 169 -3.30 11.32 -6.06
N ARG A 170 -3.39 12.65 -5.95
CA ARG A 170 -3.98 13.53 -6.98
C ARG A 170 -3.36 13.32 -8.36
N TYR A 171 -2.05 13.19 -8.41
CA TYR A 171 -1.33 12.98 -9.66
C TYR A 171 -1.58 11.59 -10.28
N GLN A 172 -2.28 10.69 -9.59
CA GLN A 172 -2.70 9.40 -10.12
C GLN A 172 -4.07 9.48 -10.82
N GLU A 173 -4.75 10.63 -10.85
CA GLU A 173 -6.11 10.81 -11.38
C GLU A 173 -7.11 9.73 -10.90
N PRO A 174 -7.20 9.45 -9.59
CA PRO A 174 -8.04 8.37 -9.10
C PRO A 174 -9.51 8.81 -9.00
N PHE A 175 -10.41 7.84 -9.07
CA PHE A 175 -11.82 8.05 -8.78
C PHE A 175 -12.11 7.89 -7.29
N ILE A 176 -12.64 8.94 -6.66
CA ILE A 176 -13.01 8.95 -5.24
C ILE A 176 -14.44 8.41 -5.11
N TYR A 177 -14.61 7.25 -4.46
CA TYR A 177 -15.93 6.60 -4.31
C TYR A 177 -16.52 6.75 -2.91
N ALA A 178 -15.72 7.14 -1.92
CA ALA A 178 -16.19 7.50 -0.59
C ALA A 178 -15.33 8.62 -0.01
N ASN A 179 -15.97 9.60 0.62
CA ASN A 179 -15.31 10.73 1.26
C ASN A 179 -16.21 11.30 2.36
N ASN A 180 -15.71 11.38 3.59
CA ASN A 180 -16.36 12.06 4.72
C ASN A 180 -15.39 12.99 5.47
N LEU A 181 -14.34 13.49 4.80
CA LEU A 181 -13.37 14.41 5.38
C LEU A 181 -14.06 15.65 6.00
N SER A 182 -13.68 16.00 7.22
CA SER A 182 -14.29 17.13 7.93
C SER A 182 -13.88 18.47 7.31
N PRO A 183 -14.72 19.52 7.43
CA PRO A 183 -14.35 20.86 6.99
C PRO A 183 -13.04 21.37 7.61
N GLU A 184 -12.78 21.03 8.87
CA GLU A 184 -11.56 21.42 9.60
C GLU A 184 -10.31 20.83 8.93
N LEU A 185 -10.34 19.53 8.58
CA LEU A 185 -9.26 18.87 7.86
C LEU A 185 -9.04 19.50 6.48
N LEU A 186 -10.12 19.83 5.75
CA LEU A 186 -10.03 20.42 4.41
C LEU A 186 -9.46 21.85 4.44
N ILE A 187 -9.69 22.61 5.51
CA ILE A 187 -9.09 23.93 5.72
C ILE A 187 -7.60 23.80 6.05
N GLN A 188 -7.25 22.82 6.89
CA GLN A 188 -5.87 22.62 7.35
C GLN A 188 -4.96 22.04 6.26
N TYR A 189 -5.46 21.12 5.44
CA TYR A 189 -4.69 20.36 4.46
C TYR A 189 -5.16 20.66 3.04
N ASN A 190 -4.54 21.67 2.40
CA ASN A 190 -4.94 22.15 1.07
C ASN A 190 -4.86 21.07 -0.03
N GLU A 191 -3.86 20.20 -0.03
CA GLU A 191 -3.69 19.14 -1.03
C GLU A 191 -4.73 18.04 -0.81
N LEU A 192 -5.10 17.78 0.45
CA LEU A 192 -6.20 16.88 0.79
C LEU A 192 -7.54 17.44 0.32
N SER A 193 -7.77 18.75 0.52
CA SER A 193 -8.94 19.45 -0.02
C SER A 193 -9.00 19.42 -1.53
N ASN A 194 -7.89 19.68 -2.19
CA ASN A 194 -7.78 19.60 -3.65
C ASN A 194 -8.01 18.19 -4.19
N LEU A 195 -7.62 17.14 -3.45
CA LEU A 195 -7.91 15.76 -3.80
C LEU A 195 -9.41 15.47 -3.68
N ALA A 196 -10.00 15.83 -2.54
CA ALA A 196 -11.41 15.60 -2.22
C ALA A 196 -12.36 16.31 -3.20
N THR A 197 -11.95 17.47 -3.71
CA THR A 197 -12.75 18.33 -4.60
C THR A 197 -12.38 18.19 -6.09
N GLY A 198 -11.41 17.34 -6.43
CA GLY A 198 -11.04 17.07 -7.82
C GLY A 198 -10.35 18.23 -8.54
N VAL A 199 -9.58 19.06 -7.83
CA VAL A 199 -8.87 20.19 -8.44
C VAL A 199 -7.83 19.70 -9.44
N GLU A 200 -7.96 20.16 -10.68
CA GLU A 200 -7.11 19.76 -11.81
C GLU A 200 -5.62 20.05 -11.58
N ILE A 201 -4.76 19.11 -12.02
CA ILE A 201 -3.32 19.32 -12.10
C ILE A 201 -2.97 20.12 -13.37
N ARG A 202 -2.32 21.27 -13.15
CA ARG A 202 -1.87 22.20 -14.21
C ARG A 202 -0.36 22.45 -14.22
N VAL A 203 0.39 21.76 -13.37
CA VAL A 203 1.82 21.99 -13.16
C VAL A 203 2.66 20.93 -13.90
N THR A 204 3.55 21.39 -14.79
CA THR A 204 4.56 20.55 -15.43
C THR A 204 5.66 20.17 -14.43
N PRO A 205 6.25 18.96 -14.51
CA PRO A 205 6.16 17.98 -15.59
C PRO A 205 5.00 16.97 -15.44
N PHE A 206 3.94 17.30 -14.68
CA PHE A 206 2.81 16.39 -14.41
C PHE A 206 3.24 15.09 -13.69
N LEU A 207 4.30 15.20 -12.89
CA LEU A 207 4.81 14.15 -12.02
C LEU A 207 4.93 14.71 -10.61
N GLU A 208 4.54 13.92 -9.62
CA GLU A 208 4.75 14.19 -8.21
C GLU A 208 5.76 13.19 -7.63
N HIS A 209 6.59 13.66 -6.71
CA HIS A 209 7.55 12.84 -5.98
C HIS A 209 7.63 13.35 -4.54
N ALA A 210 6.91 12.68 -3.65
CA ALA A 210 6.92 12.95 -2.23
C ALA A 210 7.90 12.01 -1.51
N LYS A 211 8.57 12.53 -0.49
CA LYS A 211 9.41 11.75 0.44
C LYS A 211 8.99 12.04 1.87
N PHE A 212 8.76 11.01 2.65
CA PHE A 212 8.35 11.12 4.05
C PHE A 212 8.67 9.82 4.80
N THR A 213 8.35 9.78 6.09
CA THR A 213 8.54 8.60 6.93
C THR A 213 7.23 8.15 7.56
N THR A 214 7.16 6.87 7.95
CA THR A 214 6.07 6.37 8.81
C THR A 214 6.14 6.97 10.22
N LYS A 215 5.07 6.83 11.00
CA LYS A 215 4.90 7.40 12.35
C LYS A 215 5.97 6.98 13.37
N SER A 216 6.60 5.81 13.19
CA SER A 216 7.66 5.26 14.06
C SER A 216 7.20 4.88 15.47
N ALA A 217 5.95 4.42 15.62
CA ALA A 217 5.34 4.07 16.89
C ALA A 217 6.00 2.87 17.60
N ASN A 218 6.67 1.96 16.87
CA ASN A 218 7.22 0.72 17.44
C ASN A 218 8.73 0.51 17.22
N GLY A 219 9.48 1.57 16.89
CA GLY A 219 10.94 1.49 16.84
C GLY A 219 11.55 2.45 15.83
N ALA A 220 11.51 2.09 14.55
CA ALA A 220 12.18 2.84 13.49
C ALA A 220 11.23 3.16 12.33
N ALA A 221 11.12 4.46 12.04
CA ALA A 221 10.40 4.97 10.88
C ALA A 221 10.96 4.35 9.59
N ALA A 222 10.07 3.92 8.69
CA ALA A 222 10.48 3.52 7.35
C ALA A 222 10.45 4.73 6.42
N ASN A 223 11.48 4.88 5.58
CA ASN A 223 11.47 5.90 4.54
C ASN A 223 10.53 5.46 3.42
N ILE A 224 9.68 6.40 3.01
CA ILE A 224 8.70 6.22 1.95
C ILE A 224 8.98 7.25 0.85
N GLU A 225 8.99 6.77 -0.40
CA GLU A 225 8.91 7.64 -1.57
C GLU A 225 7.62 7.33 -2.34
N ALA A 226 6.75 8.33 -2.49
CA ALA A 226 5.49 8.20 -3.22
C ALA A 226 5.57 9.00 -4.53
N PHE A 227 5.25 8.33 -5.64
CA PHE A 227 5.22 8.91 -6.97
C PHE A 227 3.80 8.93 -7.52
N GLY A 228 3.42 10.08 -8.04
CA GLY A 228 2.20 10.24 -8.83
C GLY A 228 2.55 10.58 -10.27
N LYS A 229 1.93 9.88 -11.22
CA LYS A 229 2.12 10.05 -12.66
C LYS A 229 0.79 10.36 -13.32
N HIS A 230 0.62 11.60 -13.78
CA HIS A 230 -0.61 12.04 -14.42
C HIS A 230 -0.61 11.68 -15.92
N THR A 231 -1.77 11.54 -16.57
CA THR A 231 -1.91 11.18 -18.00
C THR A 231 -1.12 12.13 -18.90
N LYS A 232 -1.15 13.43 -18.57
CA LYS A 232 -0.44 14.52 -19.27
C LYS A 232 1.10 14.42 -19.18
N SER A 233 1.66 13.59 -18.31
CA SER A 233 3.13 13.41 -18.21
C SER A 233 3.73 12.62 -19.37
N TYR A 234 2.92 11.80 -20.06
CA TYR A 234 3.36 10.87 -21.11
C TYR A 234 4.62 10.06 -20.74
N SER A 235 4.81 9.79 -19.44
CA SER A 235 6.03 9.20 -18.90
C SER A 235 5.88 7.71 -18.65
N ASP A 236 6.97 6.97 -18.86
CA ASP A 236 7.06 5.56 -18.51
C ASP A 236 7.37 5.41 -17.01
N MET A 237 6.51 4.70 -16.27
CA MET A 237 6.64 4.56 -14.81
C MET A 237 7.97 3.92 -14.41
N TYR A 238 8.46 2.94 -15.17
CA TYR A 238 9.66 2.19 -14.79
C TYR A 238 10.92 2.90 -15.29
N ALA A 239 11.03 3.12 -16.60
CA ALA A 239 12.24 3.63 -17.23
C ALA A 239 12.48 5.12 -17.00
N LYS A 240 11.41 5.95 -16.97
CA LYS A 240 11.55 7.41 -16.84
C LYS A 240 11.25 7.93 -15.45
N VAL A 241 10.32 7.33 -14.72
CA VAL A 241 10.02 7.74 -13.34
C VAL A 241 10.96 7.00 -12.39
N LEU A 242 10.71 5.73 -12.07
CA LEU A 242 11.45 5.00 -11.03
C LEU A 242 12.96 4.93 -11.30
N LYS A 243 13.39 4.38 -12.44
CA LYS A 243 14.82 4.17 -12.74
C LYS A 243 15.62 5.48 -12.72
N ASN A 244 15.12 6.52 -13.38
CA ASN A 244 15.85 7.78 -13.53
C ASN A 244 15.76 8.67 -12.29
N LYS A 245 14.58 8.78 -11.66
CA LYS A 245 14.42 9.61 -10.44
C LYS A 245 15.13 8.99 -9.25
N LEU A 246 15.12 7.66 -9.14
CA LEU A 246 15.87 6.96 -8.10
C LEU A 246 17.33 6.73 -8.50
N GLY A 247 17.73 6.95 -9.76
CA GLY A 247 19.12 6.79 -10.21
C GLY A 247 19.69 5.43 -9.84
N ALA A 248 18.99 4.35 -10.20
CA ALA A 248 19.38 3.00 -9.86
C ALA A 248 18.90 2.00 -10.92
N SER A 249 19.61 0.87 -11.04
CA SER A 249 19.10 -0.26 -11.81
C SER A 249 17.86 -0.84 -11.11
N ILE A 250 16.89 -1.31 -11.90
CA ILE A 250 15.64 -1.86 -11.38
C ILE A 250 15.33 -3.23 -11.97
N ARG A 251 14.76 -4.12 -11.14
CA ARG A 251 14.11 -5.35 -11.60
C ARG A 251 12.60 -5.21 -11.43
N ILE A 252 11.82 -5.56 -12.44
CA ILE A 252 10.38 -5.29 -12.45
C ILE A 252 9.55 -6.58 -12.61
N TRP A 253 8.47 -6.66 -11.84
CA TRP A 253 7.40 -7.63 -11.98
C TRP A 253 6.12 -6.89 -12.33
N ALA A 254 5.70 -7.00 -13.60
CA ALA A 254 4.47 -6.41 -14.11
C ALA A 254 4.12 -7.04 -15.45
N SER A 255 2.82 -7.11 -15.79
CA SER A 255 2.37 -7.49 -17.13
C SER A 255 3.10 -6.65 -18.18
N SER A 256 3.65 -7.29 -19.20
CA SER A 256 4.43 -6.61 -20.24
C SER A 256 4.03 -7.06 -21.64
N ASP A 257 4.04 -6.15 -22.60
CA ASP A 257 3.85 -6.51 -24.00
C ASP A 257 5.16 -7.03 -24.63
N THR A 258 5.08 -7.51 -25.87
CA THR A 258 6.24 -8.06 -26.59
C THR A 258 7.25 -6.99 -26.98
N ARG A 259 6.88 -5.70 -27.00
CA ARG A 259 7.74 -4.58 -27.41
C ARG A 259 8.54 -4.02 -26.23
N SER A 260 8.00 -4.11 -25.02
CA SER A 260 8.63 -3.69 -23.77
C SER A 260 9.68 -4.70 -23.30
N LYS A 261 10.92 -4.53 -23.77
CA LYS A 261 12.08 -5.38 -23.44
C LYS A 261 12.87 -4.86 -22.25
N SER A 262 13.67 -5.74 -21.63
CA SER A 262 14.71 -5.31 -20.69
C SER A 262 15.66 -4.31 -21.36
N ILE A 263 16.04 -3.26 -20.63
CA ILE A 263 16.98 -2.20 -21.07
C ILE A 263 18.28 -2.38 -20.30
N CYS A 264 19.31 -2.90 -20.97
CA CYS A 264 20.59 -3.21 -20.30
C CYS A 264 21.74 -2.28 -20.69
N LYS A 265 21.48 -1.30 -21.55
CA LYS A 265 22.45 -0.28 -21.97
C LYS A 265 22.37 0.94 -21.05
N GLY A 266 23.50 1.64 -20.90
CA GLY A 266 23.63 2.83 -20.06
C GLY A 266 23.98 2.52 -18.60
N GLN A 267 24.06 3.57 -17.78
CA GLN A 267 24.47 3.48 -16.38
C GLN A 267 23.52 2.61 -15.53
N TYR A 268 22.20 2.75 -15.75
CA TYR A 268 21.18 2.04 -14.98
C TYR A 268 20.33 1.14 -15.88
N GLN A 269 20.22 -0.12 -15.48
CA GLN A 269 19.48 -1.15 -16.21
C GLN A 269 18.02 -1.24 -15.74
N LEU A 270 17.14 -1.68 -16.63
CA LEU A 270 15.78 -2.12 -16.30
C LEU A 270 15.66 -3.55 -16.78
N ARG A 271 15.46 -4.50 -15.87
CA ARG A 271 15.37 -5.92 -16.19
C ARG A 271 14.01 -6.48 -15.76
N LYS A 272 13.36 -7.24 -16.62
CA LYS A 272 12.12 -7.93 -16.26
C LYS A 272 12.45 -9.18 -15.46
N VAL A 273 11.73 -9.45 -14.38
CA VAL A 273 11.85 -10.70 -13.61
C VAL A 273 11.26 -11.84 -14.45
N ALA A 274 11.96 -12.97 -14.58
CA ALA A 274 11.49 -14.10 -15.36
C ALA A 274 10.18 -14.67 -14.79
N SER A 275 9.24 -15.03 -15.66
CA SER A 275 7.99 -15.70 -15.28
C SER A 275 8.10 -17.19 -15.64
N PRO A 276 7.73 -18.13 -14.75
CA PRO A 276 7.28 -17.88 -13.37
C PRO A 276 8.43 -17.48 -12.43
N MET A 277 8.08 -16.79 -11.33
CA MET A 277 8.97 -16.54 -10.19
C MET A 277 8.61 -17.44 -8.99
N GLN A 278 9.53 -17.58 -8.03
CA GLN A 278 9.24 -18.18 -6.72
C GLN A 278 9.05 -17.05 -5.71
N PHE A 279 7.86 -16.92 -5.13
CA PHE A 279 7.57 -15.88 -4.15
C PHE A 279 7.03 -16.49 -2.86
N ASP A 280 7.85 -16.40 -1.81
CA ASP A 280 7.61 -17.06 -0.50
C ASP A 280 7.23 -18.55 -0.60
N GLY A 281 7.94 -19.30 -1.46
CA GLY A 281 7.71 -20.73 -1.66
C GLY A 281 6.55 -21.09 -2.59
N VAL A 282 5.86 -20.09 -3.16
CA VAL A 282 4.81 -20.31 -4.16
C VAL A 282 5.33 -19.93 -5.55
N GLN A 283 5.08 -20.78 -6.54
CA GLN A 283 5.35 -20.45 -7.94
C GLN A 283 4.26 -19.50 -8.44
N VAL A 284 4.67 -18.31 -8.91
CA VAL A 284 3.75 -17.28 -9.38
C VAL A 284 4.04 -16.98 -10.84
N ARG A 285 3.02 -17.07 -11.68
CA ARG A 285 3.07 -16.65 -13.08
C ARG A 285 2.57 -15.21 -13.18
N ARG A 286 3.21 -14.44 -14.04
CA ARG A 286 2.92 -13.01 -14.22
C ARG A 286 1.49 -12.75 -14.73
N GLU A 287 0.97 -13.65 -15.53
CA GLU A 287 -0.40 -13.61 -16.05
C GLU A 287 -1.47 -13.82 -14.96
N ASP A 288 -1.09 -14.46 -13.85
CA ASP A 288 -1.98 -14.78 -12.73
C ASP A 288 -1.79 -13.80 -11.57
N ASP A 289 -0.99 -12.74 -11.72
CA ASP A 289 -0.68 -11.80 -10.63
C ASP A 289 -1.07 -10.36 -11.01
N SER A 290 -1.99 -9.78 -10.22
CA SER A 290 -2.41 -8.39 -10.36
C SER A 290 -1.41 -7.43 -9.72
N ALA A 291 -0.55 -7.92 -8.82
CA ALA A 291 0.47 -7.12 -8.16
C ALA A 291 1.58 -6.71 -9.12
N LYS A 292 2.05 -5.48 -8.96
CA LYS A 292 3.13 -4.91 -9.78
C LYS A 292 4.11 -4.22 -8.86
N TRP A 293 5.39 -4.50 -9.07
CA TRP A 293 6.43 -3.94 -8.23
C TRP A 293 7.77 -3.84 -8.95
N ALA A 294 8.62 -2.97 -8.40
CA ALA A 294 9.99 -2.77 -8.85
C ALA A 294 10.95 -2.86 -7.66
N LEU A 295 11.96 -3.73 -7.77
CA LEU A 295 13.09 -3.80 -6.86
C LEU A 295 14.14 -2.78 -7.30
N ILE A 296 14.57 -1.90 -6.40
CA ILE A 296 15.53 -0.84 -6.69
C ILE A 296 16.92 -1.27 -6.20
N GLU A 297 17.80 -1.63 -7.13
CA GLU A 297 19.07 -2.28 -6.81
C GLU A 297 20.02 -1.36 -6.05
N GLY A 298 20.58 -1.85 -4.94
CA GLY A 298 21.53 -1.11 -4.11
C GLY A 298 20.91 -0.04 -3.20
N LYS A 299 19.58 0.03 -3.09
CA LYS A 299 18.87 1.05 -2.29
C LYS A 299 18.03 0.51 -1.15
N ASN A 300 18.00 -0.80 -0.91
CA ASN A 300 17.10 -1.43 0.05
C ASN A 300 15.62 -1.06 -0.15
N THR A 301 15.21 -0.71 -1.38
CA THR A 301 13.88 -0.18 -1.68
C THR A 301 13.11 -1.11 -2.60
N VAL A 302 11.82 -1.31 -2.30
CA VAL A 302 10.84 -1.95 -3.19
C VAL A 302 9.70 -0.97 -3.43
N CYS A 303 9.32 -0.78 -4.69
CA CYS A 303 8.22 0.08 -5.08
C CYS A 303 7.03 -0.73 -5.57
N PHE A 304 5.86 -0.52 -4.99
CA PHE A 304 4.59 -1.07 -5.46
C PHE A 304 3.97 -0.11 -6.47
N THR A 305 3.53 -0.61 -7.61
CA THR A 305 3.09 0.24 -8.72
C THR A 305 1.70 -0.16 -9.23
N THR A 306 1.06 0.73 -9.97
CA THR A 306 -0.23 0.45 -10.63
C THR A 306 -0.10 0.20 -12.12
N ASN A 307 0.98 0.66 -12.76
CA ASN A 307 1.17 0.56 -14.21
C ASN A 307 1.74 -0.78 -14.65
N ASP A 308 1.20 -1.30 -15.75
CA ASP A 308 1.85 -2.37 -16.51
C ASP A 308 3.14 -1.86 -17.18
N TYR A 309 3.99 -2.78 -17.64
CA TYR A 309 5.14 -2.45 -18.47
C TYR A 309 4.80 -2.60 -19.96
N LYS A 310 3.89 -1.76 -20.45
CA LYS A 310 3.39 -1.76 -21.83
C LYS A 310 3.57 -0.40 -22.49
N MET A 311 3.69 -0.37 -23.82
CA MET A 311 3.98 0.88 -24.56
C MET A 311 2.91 1.97 -24.37
N ASN A 312 1.65 1.59 -24.20
CA ASN A 312 0.53 2.51 -24.00
C ASN A 312 0.42 3.05 -22.56
N GLU A 313 1.09 2.43 -21.58
CA GLU A 313 1.04 2.83 -20.15
C GLU A 313 1.64 4.22 -19.89
N LYS A 314 2.37 4.78 -20.86
CA LYS A 314 2.80 6.18 -20.83
C LYS A 314 1.64 7.16 -20.70
N ARG A 315 0.48 6.83 -21.28
CA ARG A 315 -0.75 7.65 -21.25
C ARG A 315 -1.68 7.31 -20.10
N ILE A 316 -1.42 6.21 -19.40
CA ILE A 316 -2.23 5.74 -18.27
C ILE A 316 -1.68 6.39 -17.01
N PRO A 317 -2.51 7.04 -16.16
CA PRO A 317 -2.07 7.54 -14.87
C PRO A 317 -1.46 6.42 -14.01
N GLY A 318 -0.66 6.78 -13.03
CA GLY A 318 0.22 5.81 -12.38
C GLY A 318 0.64 6.19 -10.98
N ALA A 319 0.80 5.19 -10.14
CA ALA A 319 1.32 5.32 -8.80
C ALA A 319 2.59 4.49 -8.64
N ALA A 320 3.50 4.94 -7.80
CA ALA A 320 4.45 4.06 -7.13
C ALA A 320 4.62 4.44 -5.67
N VAL A 321 4.48 3.49 -4.75
CA VAL A 321 4.78 3.68 -3.31
C VAL A 321 5.99 2.82 -2.98
N CYS A 322 7.10 3.46 -2.66
CA CYS A 322 8.39 2.84 -2.41
C CYS A 322 8.66 2.76 -0.92
N LEU A 323 8.94 1.55 -0.43
CA LEU A 323 9.29 1.26 0.95
C LEU A 323 10.78 0.92 1.03
N GLU A 324 11.54 1.70 1.79
CA GLU A 324 12.94 1.40 2.11
C GLU A 324 13.00 0.52 3.36
N ASN A 325 13.33 -0.76 3.17
CA ASN A 325 13.53 -1.71 4.26
C ASN A 325 14.38 -2.92 3.79
N ALA A 326 15.42 -3.25 4.53
CA ALA A 326 16.35 -4.33 4.16
C ALA A 326 15.71 -5.74 4.16
N GLY A 327 14.77 -6.00 5.07
CA GLY A 327 14.05 -7.29 5.13
C GLY A 327 13.12 -7.47 3.92
N VAL A 328 12.32 -6.44 3.62
CA VAL A 328 11.48 -6.39 2.40
C VAL A 328 12.36 -6.54 1.15
N TYR A 329 13.45 -5.76 1.06
CA TYR A 329 14.36 -5.82 -0.08
C TYR A 329 14.97 -7.21 -0.29
N THR A 330 15.40 -7.87 0.78
CA THR A 330 15.96 -9.23 0.73
C THR A 330 14.92 -10.23 0.19
N ALA A 331 13.69 -10.17 0.69
CA ALA A 331 12.62 -11.06 0.26
C ALA A 331 12.26 -10.90 -1.22
N PHE A 332 12.19 -9.66 -1.72
CA PHE A 332 11.91 -9.39 -3.14
C PHE A 332 13.12 -9.66 -4.03
N THR A 333 14.35 -9.53 -3.51
CA THR A 333 15.57 -9.92 -4.23
C THR A 333 15.59 -11.42 -4.49
N ALA A 334 15.17 -12.24 -3.52
CA ALA A 334 15.03 -13.68 -3.67
C ALA A 334 13.98 -14.04 -4.73
N ALA A 335 12.84 -13.34 -4.75
CA ALA A 335 11.81 -13.54 -5.77
C ALA A 335 12.27 -13.09 -7.17
N ALA A 336 13.02 -11.99 -7.23
CA ALA A 336 13.57 -11.40 -8.45
C ALA A 336 14.91 -12.04 -8.89
N PHE A 337 15.21 -13.26 -8.47
CA PHE A 337 16.50 -13.90 -8.73
C PHE A 337 16.75 -14.12 -10.22
N ASN A 338 15.77 -14.71 -10.91
CA ASN A 338 15.83 -14.93 -12.35
C ASN A 338 15.28 -13.70 -13.10
N VAL A 339 16.03 -13.21 -14.08
CA VAL A 339 15.63 -12.09 -14.93
C VAL A 339 15.66 -12.49 -16.40
N GLU A 340 14.75 -11.92 -17.18
CA GLU A 340 14.76 -12.06 -18.63
C GLU A 340 16.03 -11.44 -19.21
N GLY A 341 16.65 -12.15 -20.14
CA GLY A 341 17.86 -11.72 -20.83
C GLY A 341 17.69 -10.37 -21.52
N CYS A 342 18.81 -9.67 -21.66
CA CYS A 342 18.90 -8.49 -22.51
C CYS A 342 18.89 -8.95 -23.96
N ASN A 343 17.84 -8.63 -24.72
CA ASN A 343 17.88 -8.87 -26.16
C ASN A 343 18.98 -8.00 -26.76
N LYS A 344 19.92 -8.64 -27.48
CA LYS A 344 21.02 -7.98 -28.18
C LYS A 344 20.52 -7.14 -29.35
#